data_AF-A0A8X6WF61-F1
#
_entry.id   AF-A0A8X6WF61-F1
#
_cell.length_a   1.000
_cell.length_b   1.000
_cell.length_c   1.000
_cell.angle_alpha   90.00
_cell.angle_beta   90.00
_cell.angle_gamma   90.00
#
_symmetry.space_group_name_H-M   'P 1'
#
loop_
_entity.id
_entity.type
_entity.pdbx_description
1 polymer ?
#
loop_
_entity_poly.entity_id
_entity_poly.type
_entity_poly.pdbx_seq_one_letter_code
_entity_poly.pdbx_strand_id
1 'polypeptide(L)'
;MEELCPNQIDEVISVEIPNPETDQKLYDTVTKNMIHYPCGALNPSLPCMKEGKCTNKYPRALFKDTQTNDKVYPLYRRTAPEDGGRTIAQKTRDRIQEILVDNSCIVPYSPLLSKIFNCHINVEFFNAV
;
A
#
# COMPACT_ATOMS: atom_id res chain seq x y z
N MET A 1 3.65 15.45 24.45
CA MET A 1 3.94 14.11 23.89
C MET A 1 4.85 14.34 22.70
N GLU A 2 5.90 13.56 22.56
CA GLU A 2 6.83 13.71 21.44
C GLU A 2 6.14 13.17 20.19
N GLU A 3 5.88 14.02 19.20
CA GLU A 3 5.33 13.59 17.91
C GLU A 3 6.39 12.75 17.21
N LEU A 4 6.03 11.52 16.79
CA LEU A 4 6.92 10.73 15.96
C LEU A 4 7.13 11.44 14.63
N CYS A 5 8.38 11.62 14.23
CA CYS A 5 8.68 12.23 12.94
C CYS A 5 8.36 11.23 11.81
N PRO A 6 8.07 11.72 10.59
CA PRO A 6 7.74 10.88 9.44
C PRO A 6 8.70 9.70 9.21
N ASN A 7 10.01 9.90 9.42
CA ASN A 7 11.01 8.85 9.24
C ASN A 7 10.85 7.68 10.23
N GLN A 8 10.46 7.97 11.48
CA GLN A 8 10.23 6.91 12.48
C GLN A 8 8.98 6.08 12.14
N ILE A 9 7.99 6.68 11.48
CA ILE A 9 6.81 5.95 10.99
C ILE A 9 7.23 5.02 9.85
N ASP A 10 8.01 5.54 8.90
CA ASP A 10 8.49 4.79 7.73
C ASP A 10 9.40 3.59 8.10
N GLU A 11 10.03 3.61 9.29
CA GLU A 11 10.79 2.47 9.83
C GLU A 11 9.89 1.29 10.24
N VAL A 12 8.64 1.57 10.63
CA VAL A 12 7.71 0.57 11.18
C VAL A 12 6.65 0.16 10.16
N ILE A 13 6.19 1.12 9.36
CA ILE A 13 5.10 0.97 8.39
C ILE A 13 5.62 1.29 7.00
N SER A 14 5.31 0.43 6.05
CA SER A 14 5.60 0.62 4.64
C SER A 14 4.32 0.46 3.83
N VAL A 15 4.28 1.18 2.72
CA VAL A 15 3.27 1.06 1.66
C VAL A 15 3.96 0.86 0.30
N GLU A 16 5.20 0.37 0.33
CA GLU A 16 6.04 0.16 -0.84
C GLU A 16 6.04 -1.32 -1.23
N ILE A 17 6.10 -1.59 -2.53
CA ILE A 17 6.46 -2.92 -3.05
C ILE A 17 7.94 -3.19 -2.69
N PRO A 18 8.25 -4.25 -1.91
CA PRO A 18 9.61 -4.57 -1.49
C PRO A 18 10.54 -4.85 -2.67
N ASN A 19 11.85 -4.77 -2.46
CA ASN A 19 12.80 -5.28 -3.44
C ASN A 19 12.97 -6.80 -3.26
N PRO A 20 12.62 -7.64 -4.26
CA PRO A 20 12.81 -9.08 -4.17
C PRO A 20 14.28 -9.48 -4.01
N GLU A 21 15.22 -8.69 -4.54
CA GLU A 21 16.66 -8.96 -4.42
C GLU A 21 17.17 -8.81 -2.98
N THR A 22 16.56 -7.94 -2.19
CA THR A 22 16.94 -7.73 -0.79
C THR A 22 16.13 -8.59 0.17
N ASP A 23 14.85 -8.81 -0.13
CA ASP A 23 13.94 -9.56 0.73
C ASP A 23 12.80 -10.22 -0.08
N GLN A 24 13.12 -11.34 -0.73
CA GLN A 24 12.17 -12.11 -1.52
C GLN A 24 10.95 -12.56 -0.69
N LYS A 25 11.15 -12.95 0.58
CA LYS A 25 10.06 -13.42 1.43
C LYS A 25 9.04 -12.32 1.71
N LEU A 26 9.52 -11.10 2.00
CA LEU A 26 8.64 -9.96 2.18
C LEU A 26 7.95 -9.59 0.85
N TYR A 27 8.70 -9.58 -0.26
CA TYR A 27 8.13 -9.32 -1.58
C TYR A 27 6.97 -10.27 -1.91
N ASP A 28 7.16 -11.58 -1.75
CA ASP A 28 6.12 -12.59 -2.01
C ASP A 28 4.91 -12.37 -1.09
N THR A 29 5.16 -12.04 0.18
CA THR A 29 4.09 -11.77 1.14
C THR A 29 3.29 -10.54 0.76
N VAL A 30 3.95 -9.43 0.44
CA VAL A 30 3.31 -8.14 0.13
C VAL A 30 2.55 -8.22 -1.19
N THR A 31 3.18 -8.78 -2.22
CA THR A 31 2.55 -8.91 -3.54
C THR A 31 1.35 -9.86 -3.54
N LYS A 32 1.35 -10.86 -2.65
CA LYS A 32 0.22 -11.77 -2.47
C LYS A 32 -0.89 -11.18 -1.58
N ASN A 33 -0.53 -10.55 -0.48
CA ASN A 33 -1.46 -10.28 0.62
C ASN A 33 -1.75 -8.79 0.86
N MET A 34 -0.94 -7.85 0.38
CA MET A 34 -1.06 -6.42 0.73
C MET A 34 -1.45 -5.54 -0.46
N ILE A 35 -1.87 -6.13 -1.57
CA ILE A 35 -2.35 -5.36 -2.71
C ILE A 35 -3.85 -5.17 -2.59
N HIS A 36 -4.27 -3.92 -2.50
CA HIS A 36 -5.64 -3.56 -2.80
C HIS A 36 -5.84 -3.70 -4.30
N TYR A 37 -6.36 -4.86 -4.69
CA TYR A 37 -6.58 -5.22 -6.09
C TYR A 37 -7.30 -4.07 -6.84
N PRO A 38 -6.83 -3.68 -8.05
CA PRO A 38 -7.31 -2.49 -8.73
C PRO A 38 -8.83 -2.41 -8.85
N CYS A 39 -9.40 -1.48 -8.11
CA CYS A 39 -10.81 -1.16 -8.07
C CYS A 39 -11.12 0.07 -8.92
N GLY A 40 -12.37 0.51 -8.95
CA GLY A 40 -12.78 1.64 -9.77
C GLY A 40 -13.44 1.20 -11.07
N ALA A 41 -13.22 1.96 -12.13
CA ALA A 41 -13.79 1.68 -13.45
C ALA A 41 -13.39 0.30 -14.00
N LEU A 42 -12.19 -0.18 -13.64
CA LEU A 42 -11.73 -1.51 -14.06
C LEU A 42 -12.52 -2.65 -13.41
N ASN A 43 -12.97 -2.47 -12.17
CA ASN A 43 -13.67 -3.52 -11.41
C ASN A 43 -14.75 -2.89 -10.50
N PRO A 44 -15.85 -2.39 -11.07
CA PRO A 44 -16.90 -1.69 -10.31
C PRO A 44 -17.72 -2.63 -9.41
N SER A 45 -17.61 -3.95 -9.61
CA SER A 45 -18.32 -4.98 -8.84
C SER A 45 -17.60 -5.41 -7.55
N LEU A 46 -16.41 -4.86 -7.26
CA LEU A 46 -15.69 -5.22 -6.03
C LEU A 46 -16.45 -4.75 -4.79
N PRO A 47 -16.36 -5.48 -3.66
CA PRO A 47 -17.05 -5.11 -2.42
C PRO A 47 -16.67 -3.73 -1.87
N CYS A 48 -15.49 -3.22 -2.21
CA CYS A 48 -15.04 -1.90 -1.80
C CYS A 48 -15.67 -0.77 -2.65
N MET A 49 -16.43 -1.08 -3.69
CA MET A 49 -17.01 -0.09 -4.58
C MET A 49 -18.39 0.34 -4.10
N LYS A 50 -18.58 1.64 -3.92
CA LYS A 50 -19.88 2.28 -3.63
C LYS A 50 -19.99 3.55 -4.48
N GLU A 51 -21.09 3.68 -5.22
CA GLU A 51 -21.36 4.85 -6.07
C GLU A 51 -20.19 5.18 -7.03
N GLY A 52 -19.58 4.15 -7.61
CA GLY A 52 -18.46 4.29 -8.54
C GLY A 52 -17.12 4.66 -7.90
N LYS A 53 -17.04 4.76 -6.55
CA LYS A 53 -15.83 5.10 -5.81
C LYS A 53 -15.41 3.98 -4.88
N CYS A 54 -14.11 3.80 -4.69
CA CYS A 54 -13.60 2.90 -3.67
C CYS A 54 -13.79 3.52 -2.27
N THR A 55 -14.50 2.84 -1.38
CA THR A 55 -14.71 3.24 0.01
C THR A 55 -13.40 3.33 0.80
N ASN A 56 -12.42 2.53 0.41
CA ASN A 56 -11.06 2.53 0.98
C ASN A 56 -10.11 3.52 0.28
N LYS A 57 -10.62 4.35 -0.64
CA LYS A 57 -9.90 5.44 -1.32
C LYS A 57 -8.69 4.99 -2.14
N TYR A 58 -8.80 3.85 -2.82
CA TYR A 58 -7.79 3.37 -3.76
C TYR A 58 -8.14 3.72 -5.22
N PRO A 59 -7.13 3.94 -6.09
CA PRO A 59 -5.70 4.03 -5.76
C PRO A 59 -5.38 5.27 -4.88
N ARG A 60 -4.39 5.15 -4.00
CA ARG A 60 -3.95 6.26 -3.12
C ARG A 60 -3.04 7.20 -3.88
N ALA A 61 -3.03 8.48 -3.51
CA ALA A 61 -2.10 9.44 -4.10
C ALA A 61 -0.64 9.04 -3.81
N LEU A 62 0.23 9.24 -4.79
CA LEU A 62 1.66 9.02 -4.69
C LEU A 62 2.31 10.25 -4.05
N PHE A 63 3.21 10.03 -3.09
CA PHE A 63 3.87 11.10 -2.34
C PHE A 63 5.33 10.76 -2.14
N LYS A 64 6.21 11.76 -2.29
CA LYS A 64 7.64 11.60 -2.09
C LYS A 64 8.04 11.38 -0.64
N ASP A 65 7.29 11.96 0.29
CA ASP A 65 7.60 11.94 1.73
C ASP A 65 6.32 11.72 2.55
N THR A 66 6.47 11.07 3.71
CA THR A 66 5.37 10.89 4.67
C THR A 66 5.00 12.23 5.31
N GLN A 67 3.71 12.55 5.39
CA GLN A 67 3.18 13.81 5.94
C GLN A 67 2.31 13.54 7.19
N THR A 68 2.70 14.12 8.31
CA THR A 68 2.10 13.93 9.64
C THR A 68 1.44 15.19 10.19
N ASN A 69 0.81 16.00 9.33
CA ASN A 69 0.11 17.24 9.70
C ASN A 69 -1.02 16.97 10.73
N ASP A 70 -1.87 17.96 11.04
CA ASP A 70 -3.05 17.88 11.94
C ASP A 70 -4.14 16.84 11.55
N LYS A 71 -3.81 15.86 10.71
CA LYS A 71 -4.62 14.72 10.33
C LYS A 71 -4.40 13.57 11.31
N VAL A 72 -5.50 12.89 11.61
CA VAL A 72 -5.55 11.69 12.45
C VAL A 72 -4.68 10.54 11.89
N TYR A 73 -4.58 10.44 10.57
CA TYR A 73 -3.76 9.44 9.87
C TYR A 73 -2.73 10.13 8.99
N PRO A 74 -1.45 9.70 9.02
CA PRO A 74 -0.44 10.20 8.10
C PRO A 74 -0.79 9.92 6.64
N LEU A 75 -0.29 10.77 5.76
CA LEU A 75 -0.17 10.43 4.35
C LEU A 75 1.19 9.79 4.16
N TYR A 76 1.23 8.47 4.03
CA TYR A 76 2.50 7.74 3.83
C TYR A 76 3.15 8.08 2.49
N ARG A 77 4.48 8.10 2.47
CA ARG A 77 5.30 8.07 1.26
C ARG A 77 4.90 6.89 0.39
N ARG A 78 4.64 7.14 -0.89
CA ARG A 78 4.41 6.15 -1.94
C ARG A 78 5.20 6.59 -3.15
N THR A 79 6.40 6.04 -3.32
CA THR A 79 7.31 6.42 -4.40
C THR A 79 6.67 6.10 -5.75
N ALA A 80 6.60 7.11 -6.62
CA ALA A 80 6.03 6.96 -7.96
C ALA A 80 6.98 6.16 -8.88
N PRO A 81 6.47 5.46 -9.91
CA PRO A 81 7.32 4.73 -10.84
C PRO A 81 8.43 5.59 -11.49
N GLU A 82 8.12 6.84 -11.85
CA GLU A 82 9.08 7.79 -12.39
C GLU A 82 10.20 8.20 -11.39
N ASP A 83 9.95 8.05 -10.10
CA ASP A 83 10.90 8.32 -9.01
C ASP A 83 11.60 7.04 -8.51
N GLY A 84 11.49 5.93 -9.25
CA GLY A 84 12.09 4.64 -8.89
C GLY A 84 11.19 3.72 -8.05
N GLY A 85 9.91 4.05 -7.93
CA GLY A 85 8.89 3.18 -7.34
C GLY A 85 8.71 1.91 -8.18
N ARG A 86 8.46 0.78 -7.51
CA ARG A 86 8.29 -0.52 -8.19
C ARG A 86 6.88 -0.66 -8.74
N THR A 87 6.76 -1.43 -9.81
CA THR A 87 5.48 -1.89 -10.35
C THR A 87 5.50 -3.41 -10.49
N ILE A 88 4.33 -4.03 -10.42
CA ILE A 88 4.17 -5.45 -10.71
C ILE A 88 3.00 -5.66 -11.67
N ALA A 89 3.11 -6.70 -12.51
CA ALA A 89 1.98 -7.16 -13.30
C ALA A 89 1.09 -8.07 -12.44
N GLN A 90 -0.16 -7.68 -12.23
CA GLN A 90 -1.15 -8.49 -11.55
C GLN A 90 -2.18 -9.01 -12.55
N LYS A 91 -2.47 -10.30 -12.54
CA LYS A 91 -3.53 -10.87 -13.38
C LYS A 91 -4.90 -10.45 -12.86
N THR A 92 -5.79 -10.14 -13.78
CA THR A 92 -7.17 -9.86 -13.44
C THR A 92 -7.88 -11.08 -12.89
N ARG A 93 -9.02 -10.91 -12.20
CA ARG A 93 -9.80 -12.01 -11.62
C ARG A 93 -10.22 -13.05 -12.67
N ASP A 94 -10.55 -12.62 -13.88
CA ASP A 94 -10.87 -13.48 -15.03
C ASP A 94 -9.61 -14.13 -15.66
N ARG A 95 -8.41 -13.69 -15.24
CA ARG A 95 -7.09 -14.11 -15.73
C ARG A 95 -6.84 -13.83 -17.22
N ILE A 96 -7.61 -12.92 -17.82
CA ILE A 96 -7.53 -12.59 -19.25
C ILE A 96 -6.52 -11.46 -19.48
N GLN A 97 -6.39 -10.54 -18.54
CA GLN A 97 -5.56 -9.34 -18.67
C GLN A 97 -4.56 -9.25 -17.52
N GLU A 98 -3.47 -8.53 -17.77
CA GLU A 98 -2.54 -8.11 -16.74
C GLU A 98 -2.63 -6.61 -16.58
N ILE A 99 -2.70 -6.17 -15.32
CA ILE A 99 -2.74 -4.77 -14.95
C ILE A 99 -1.47 -4.44 -14.18
N LEU A 100 -0.84 -3.32 -14.52
CA LEU A 100 0.31 -2.82 -13.77
C LEU A 100 -0.19 -2.17 -12.48
N VAL A 101 0.38 -2.62 -11.37
CA VAL A 101 0.08 -2.15 -10.02
C VAL A 101 1.35 -1.52 -9.47
N ASP A 102 1.24 -0.29 -9.01
CA ASP A 102 2.31 0.44 -8.34
C ASP A 102 2.02 0.59 -6.83
N ASN A 103 2.85 1.40 -6.17
CA ASN A 103 2.71 1.69 -4.75
C ASN A 103 1.38 2.36 -4.36
N SER A 104 0.59 2.90 -5.29
CA SER A 104 -0.73 3.50 -4.99
C SER A 104 -1.75 2.48 -4.47
N CYS A 105 -1.56 1.21 -4.78
CA CYS A 105 -2.48 0.12 -4.45
C CYS A 105 -2.06 -0.69 -3.21
N ILE A 106 -0.93 -0.38 -2.59
CA ILE A 106 -0.44 -1.14 -1.44
C ILE A 106 -1.17 -0.73 -0.15
N VAL A 107 -1.63 -1.72 0.60
CA VAL A 107 -2.19 -1.58 1.95
C VAL A 107 -1.04 -1.37 2.94
N PRO A 108 -1.12 -0.38 3.85
CA PRO A 108 -0.10 -0.17 4.87
C PRO A 108 0.20 -1.44 5.67
N TYR A 109 1.48 -1.79 5.76
CA TYR A 109 1.92 -3.02 6.40
C TYR A 109 3.18 -2.78 7.21
N SER A 110 3.41 -3.62 8.22
CA SER A 110 4.71 -3.69 8.90
C SER A 110 5.57 -4.77 8.25
N PRO A 111 6.77 -4.45 7.71
CA PRO A 111 7.67 -5.45 7.13
C PRO A 111 7.95 -6.64 8.04
N LEU A 112 8.06 -6.40 9.35
CA LEU A 112 8.29 -7.44 10.35
C LEU A 112 7.08 -8.37 10.49
N LEU A 113 5.89 -7.81 10.77
CA LEU A 113 4.69 -8.58 11.02
C LEU A 113 4.24 -9.35 9.76
N SER A 114 4.30 -8.71 8.60
CA SER A 114 3.99 -9.34 7.33
C SER A 114 4.84 -10.58 7.10
N LYS A 115 6.17 -10.48 7.28
CA LYS A 115 7.08 -11.63 7.11
C LYS A 115 6.82 -12.79 8.08
N ILE A 116 6.45 -12.47 9.32
CA ILE A 116 6.22 -13.48 10.35
C ILE A 116 4.94 -14.25 10.05
N PHE A 117 3.85 -13.54 9.76
CA PHE A 117 2.52 -14.15 9.67
C PHE A 117 2.12 -14.56 8.26
N ASN A 118 2.74 -13.99 7.22
CA ASN A 118 2.45 -14.28 5.80
C ASN A 118 0.94 -14.24 5.47
N CYS A 119 0.24 -13.22 5.97
CA CYS A 119 -1.19 -13.02 5.75
C CYS A 119 -1.49 -11.53 5.57
N HIS A 120 -2.74 -11.18 5.25
CA HIS A 120 -3.17 -9.79 5.11
C HIS A 120 -3.30 -9.13 6.49
N ILE A 121 -2.39 -8.21 6.82
CA ILE A 121 -2.33 -7.45 8.06
C ILE A 121 -2.19 -5.97 7.71
N ASN A 122 -3.21 -5.18 8.03
CA ASN A 122 -3.14 -3.73 7.91
C ASN A 122 -2.52 -3.15 9.19
N VAL A 123 -1.46 -2.35 9.06
CA VAL A 123 -0.82 -1.64 10.18
C VAL A 123 -0.83 -0.16 9.88
N GLU A 124 -1.47 0.61 10.76
CA GLU A 124 -1.67 2.04 10.59
C GLU A 124 -1.11 2.80 11.80
N PHE A 125 -0.46 3.92 11.54
CA PHE A 125 -0.14 4.89 12.58
C PHE A 125 -1.36 5.78 12.83
N PHE A 126 -1.67 5.98 14.11
CA PHE A 126 -2.77 6.83 14.55
C PHE A 126 -2.22 7.96 15.42
N ASN A 127 -2.47 9.20 15.04
CA ASN A 127 -2.17 10.34 15.87
C ASN A 127 -3.37 10.63 16.79
N ALA A 128 -3.18 10.43 18.10
CA ALA A 128 -4.14 10.81 19.12
C ALA A 128 -4.00 12.31 19.41
N VAL A 129 -4.52 13.12 18.50
CA VAL A 129 -4.65 14.58 18.68
C VAL A 129 -5.68 14.87 19.77
#